data_AF-A0A0N0K233-F1
#
_entry.id   AF-A0A0N0K233-F1
#
_cell.length_a   1.000
_cell.length_b   1.000
_cell.length_c   1.000
_cell.angle_alpha   90.00
_cell.angle_beta   90.00
_cell.angle_gamma   90.00
#
_symmetry.space_group_name_H-M   'P 1'
#
loop_
_entity.id
_entity.type
_entity.pdbx_description
1 polymer ?
#
loop_
_entity_poly.entity_id
_entity_poly.type
_entity_poly.pdbx_seq_one_letter_code
_entity_poly.pdbx_strand_id
1 'polypeptide(L)'
;MRSLKLIAAAALATVAIAAPASAVTFATFSAIGNGNNFRLNNSGNSGLRTTDVTFVTNTSGTTLAPVDVRFSFTQPGLGLSSFVNNVTASLSITGSAPKGSPVTPIGGSPTGPRTQPNLGGTFTFLSTAPITVQGQLFRTTTFAAGSNLLTATFSSATIAGTGGGNSATFAGTTVTYTSDFLDFENGSNSFTTTLANLTPGLAVTTNAALRAFRARIGGSFNAQYVPVASNAVPEPATWALLLTGFGLVGVAMRRRKTVVAA
;
A
#
# COMPACT_ATOMS: atom_id res chain seq x y z
N MET A 1 -1.41 -16.81 -72.15
CA MET A 1 -0.73 -15.77 -71.35
C MET A 1 -1.40 -15.71 -69.99
N ARG A 2 -0.73 -16.18 -68.93
CA ARG A 2 -1.25 -16.30 -67.56
C ARG A 2 -1.04 -14.98 -66.82
N SER A 3 -2.10 -14.35 -66.32
CA SER A 3 -2.04 -13.19 -65.43
C SER A 3 -2.02 -13.64 -63.96
N LEU A 4 -0.90 -13.40 -63.29
CA LEU A 4 -0.70 -13.63 -61.86
C LEU A 4 -1.35 -12.46 -61.09
N LYS A 5 -2.36 -12.72 -60.25
CA LYS A 5 -2.89 -11.73 -59.31
C LYS A 5 -2.20 -11.92 -57.95
N LEU A 6 -1.37 -10.95 -57.55
CA LEU A 6 -0.85 -10.88 -56.19
C LEU A 6 -1.99 -10.56 -55.22
N ILE A 7 -2.20 -11.44 -54.24
CA ILE A 7 -3.02 -11.14 -53.05
C ILE A 7 -2.04 -10.69 -51.97
N ALA A 8 -2.07 -9.40 -51.64
CA ALA A 8 -1.35 -8.85 -50.49
C ALA A 8 -2.15 -9.14 -49.22
N ALA A 9 -1.63 -9.99 -48.35
CA ALA A 9 -2.16 -10.20 -47.00
C ALA A 9 -1.63 -9.10 -46.07
N ALA A 10 -2.51 -8.20 -45.63
CA ALA A 10 -2.18 -7.25 -44.58
C ALA A 10 -2.26 -7.96 -43.21
N ALA A 11 -1.12 -8.17 -42.57
CA ALA A 11 -1.06 -8.66 -41.19
C ALA A 11 -1.48 -7.55 -40.23
N LEU A 12 -2.65 -7.69 -39.61
CA LEU A 12 -3.16 -6.80 -38.58
C LEU A 12 -2.42 -7.11 -37.27
N ALA A 13 -1.45 -6.29 -36.88
CA ALA A 13 -0.79 -6.40 -35.58
C ALA A 13 -1.76 -5.93 -34.49
N THR A 14 -2.36 -6.87 -33.75
CA THR A 14 -3.14 -6.57 -32.54
C THR A 14 -2.17 -6.13 -31.44
N VAL A 15 -2.09 -4.82 -31.20
CA VAL A 15 -1.44 -4.28 -30.01
C VAL A 15 -2.28 -4.70 -28.81
N ALA A 16 -1.78 -5.67 -28.04
CA ALA A 16 -2.33 -6.00 -26.74
C ALA A 16 -2.08 -4.82 -25.81
N ILE A 17 -3.09 -3.96 -25.64
CA ILE A 17 -3.08 -2.93 -24.61
C ILE A 17 -3.18 -3.69 -23.29
N ALA A 18 -2.10 -3.75 -22.52
CA ALA A 18 -2.11 -4.37 -21.20
C ALA A 18 -3.21 -3.68 -20.37
N ALA A 19 -4.17 -4.47 -19.90
CA ALA A 19 -5.19 -3.97 -18.99
C ALA A 19 -4.51 -3.38 -17.74
N PRO A 20 -5.00 -2.25 -17.19
CA PRO A 20 -4.44 -1.73 -15.95
C PRO A 20 -4.56 -2.80 -14.86
N ALA A 21 -3.46 -3.13 -14.20
CA ALA A 21 -3.45 -4.11 -13.14
C ALA A 21 -4.29 -3.58 -11.96
N SER A 22 -5.33 -4.33 -11.59
CA SER A 22 -6.19 -4.00 -10.44
C SER A 22 -5.39 -4.10 -9.15
N ALA A 23 -5.60 -3.16 -8.22
CA ALA A 23 -4.99 -3.21 -6.89
C ALA A 23 -5.44 -4.47 -6.13
N VAL A 24 -4.50 -5.16 -5.49
CA VAL A 24 -4.74 -6.39 -4.72
C VAL A 24 -4.37 -6.17 -3.26
N THR A 25 -5.15 -6.74 -2.34
CA THR A 25 -4.80 -6.78 -0.92
C THR A 25 -3.47 -7.50 -0.72
N PHE A 26 -2.46 -6.78 -0.22
CA PHE A 26 -1.12 -7.32 -0.01
C PHE A 26 -0.75 -7.50 1.45
N ALA A 27 -1.35 -6.70 2.34
CA ALA A 27 -1.10 -6.76 3.77
C ALA A 27 -2.38 -6.57 4.56
N THR A 28 -2.44 -7.20 5.72
CA THR A 28 -3.51 -7.03 6.71
C THR A 28 -2.92 -6.86 8.10
N PHE A 29 -3.69 -6.19 8.96
CA PHE A 29 -3.36 -6.08 10.37
C PHE A 29 -4.59 -6.15 11.25
N SER A 30 -4.41 -6.65 12.47
CA SER A 30 -5.46 -6.68 13.49
C SER A 30 -4.91 -6.37 14.88
N ALA A 31 -5.70 -5.65 15.67
CA ALA A 31 -5.34 -5.29 17.04
C ALA A 31 -5.20 -6.53 17.93
N ILE A 32 -4.13 -6.57 18.74
CA ILE A 32 -3.96 -7.58 19.79
C ILE A 32 -4.78 -7.17 21.01
N GLY A 33 -5.59 -8.09 21.53
CA GLY A 33 -6.47 -7.84 22.67
C GLY A 33 -7.73 -7.02 22.33
N ASN A 34 -8.47 -6.63 23.37
CA ASN A 34 -9.78 -5.98 23.25
C ASN A 34 -9.76 -4.47 23.50
N GLY A 35 -8.60 -3.89 23.82
CA GLY A 35 -8.45 -2.47 24.09
C GLY A 35 -8.58 -1.60 22.84
N ASN A 36 -8.97 -0.35 23.05
CA ASN A 36 -8.86 0.67 22.01
C ASN A 36 -7.38 1.01 21.78
N ASN A 37 -6.98 1.10 20.52
CA ASN A 37 -5.61 1.38 20.08
C ASN A 37 -5.53 2.54 19.09
N PHE A 38 -6.67 3.16 18.76
CA PHE A 38 -6.77 4.37 17.94
C PHE A 38 -7.51 5.45 18.70
N ARG A 39 -7.07 6.70 18.56
CA ARG A 39 -7.71 7.85 19.18
C ARG A 39 -7.75 9.00 18.19
N LEU A 40 -8.95 9.53 17.96
CA LEU A 40 -9.13 10.84 17.33
C LEU A 40 -9.29 11.88 18.43
N ASN A 41 -8.53 12.96 18.33
CA ASN A 41 -8.55 14.11 19.20
C ASN A 41 -9.08 15.32 18.46
N ASN A 42 -10.01 16.02 19.10
CA ASN A 42 -10.52 17.30 18.66
C ASN A 42 -10.73 18.16 19.92
N SER A 43 -10.01 19.29 20.00
CA SER A 43 -9.97 20.19 21.17
C SER A 43 -11.04 21.30 21.13
N GLY A 44 -11.88 21.39 20.10
CA GLY A 44 -12.93 22.42 20.01
C GLY A 44 -14.22 22.04 20.75
N ASN A 45 -14.64 22.86 21.73
CA ASN A 45 -15.90 22.68 22.46
C ASN A 45 -17.12 23.31 21.76
N SER A 46 -16.91 24.07 20.69
CA SER A 46 -17.95 24.63 19.83
C SER A 46 -17.65 24.25 18.40
N GLY A 47 -18.67 24.04 17.56
CA GLY A 47 -18.53 23.60 16.17
C GLY A 47 -17.73 24.52 15.24
N LEU A 48 -17.01 25.52 15.76
CA LEU A 48 -16.12 26.42 15.03
C LEU A 48 -14.67 26.16 15.45
N ARG A 49 -13.87 25.72 14.47
CA ARG A 49 -12.51 25.21 14.64
C ARG A 49 -11.54 26.29 15.11
N THR A 50 -10.86 26.08 16.23
CA THR A 50 -9.64 26.85 16.58
C THR A 50 -8.36 26.10 16.23
N THR A 51 -8.37 24.76 16.11
CA THR A 51 -7.19 23.90 15.85
C THR A 51 -7.51 22.72 14.92
N ASP A 52 -6.48 22.02 14.45
CA ASP A 52 -6.58 20.81 13.62
C ASP A 52 -7.14 19.61 14.41
N VAL A 53 -7.81 18.69 13.69
CA VAL A 53 -8.14 17.36 14.24
C VAL A 53 -6.87 16.53 14.16
N THR A 54 -6.51 15.83 15.22
CA THR A 54 -5.37 14.90 15.20
C THR A 54 -5.84 13.49 15.50
N PHE A 55 -5.14 12.49 14.97
CA PHE A 55 -5.41 11.11 15.32
C PHE A 55 -4.12 10.33 15.47
N VAL A 56 -4.12 9.42 16.45
CA VAL A 56 -2.90 8.77 16.94
C VAL A 56 -3.17 7.36 17.45
N THR A 57 -2.13 6.53 17.51
CA THR A 57 -2.15 5.30 18.33
C THR A 57 -2.01 5.64 19.81
N ASN A 58 -2.89 5.07 20.64
CA ASN A 58 -2.86 5.28 22.10
C ASN A 58 -3.62 4.16 22.84
N THR A 59 -2.93 3.50 23.79
CA THR A 59 -3.51 2.46 24.66
C THR A 59 -4.05 3.00 25.98
N SER A 60 -3.48 4.08 26.53
CA SER A 60 -4.05 4.87 27.64
C SER A 60 -3.25 6.17 27.82
N GLY A 61 -3.89 7.28 28.25
CA GLY A 61 -3.21 8.55 28.53
C GLY A 61 -3.16 9.58 27.38
N THR A 62 -2.36 10.63 27.55
CA THR A 62 -2.13 11.74 26.60
C THR A 62 -0.88 11.55 25.72
N THR A 63 -0.04 10.57 26.03
CA THR A 63 1.22 10.30 25.32
C THR A 63 1.03 9.37 24.13
N LEU A 64 1.74 9.68 23.04
CA LEU A 64 1.83 8.84 21.85
C LEU A 64 2.63 7.59 22.21
N ALA A 65 2.05 6.42 21.97
CA ALA A 65 2.78 5.16 22.14
C ALA A 65 2.42 4.22 20.97
N PRO A 66 3.42 3.56 20.37
CA PRO A 66 3.16 2.44 19.49
C PRO A 66 2.36 1.35 20.19
N VAL A 67 1.54 0.62 19.44
CA VAL A 67 0.70 -0.46 19.96
C VAL A 67 0.97 -1.74 19.19
N ASP A 68 1.08 -2.86 19.89
CA ASP A 68 1.32 -4.13 19.22
C ASP A 68 0.06 -4.62 18.48
N VAL A 69 0.26 -5.03 17.23
CA VAL A 69 -0.74 -5.61 16.35
C VAL A 69 -0.23 -6.89 15.73
N ARG A 70 -1.14 -7.73 15.22
CA ARG A 70 -0.80 -8.81 14.31
C ARG A 70 -0.74 -8.27 12.91
N PHE A 71 0.37 -8.50 12.22
CA PHE A 71 0.59 -8.10 10.84
C PHE A 71 0.86 -9.34 9.97
N SER A 72 0.33 -9.32 8.75
CA SER A 72 0.53 -10.38 7.78
C SER A 72 0.67 -9.80 6.37
N PHE A 73 1.62 -10.31 5.60
CA PHE A 73 1.52 -10.25 4.14
C PHE A 73 0.58 -11.35 3.66
N THR A 74 -0.36 -11.01 2.78
CA THR A 74 -1.44 -11.90 2.33
C THR A 74 -1.22 -12.50 0.95
N GLN A 75 -0.06 -12.26 0.34
CA GLN A 75 0.21 -12.68 -1.03
C GLN A 75 0.84 -14.06 -1.08
N PRO A 76 0.15 -15.08 -1.62
CA PRO A 76 0.71 -16.41 -1.76
C PRO A 76 1.79 -16.46 -2.86
N GLY A 77 1.69 -15.62 -3.90
CA GLY A 77 2.55 -15.68 -5.09
C GLY A 77 4.01 -15.30 -4.86
N LEU A 78 4.29 -14.48 -3.84
CA LEU A 78 5.66 -14.13 -3.47
C LEU A 78 6.23 -15.05 -2.39
N GLY A 79 5.42 -15.82 -1.67
CA GLY A 79 5.89 -16.62 -0.53
C GLY A 79 6.27 -15.81 0.71
N LEU A 80 6.21 -14.47 0.69
CA LEU A 80 6.44 -13.63 1.88
C LEU A 80 5.45 -13.92 3.01
N SER A 81 4.24 -14.38 2.68
CA SER A 81 3.26 -14.84 3.65
C SER A 81 3.70 -16.07 4.44
N SER A 82 4.82 -16.73 4.08
CA SER A 82 5.39 -17.81 4.89
C SER A 82 6.34 -17.32 5.98
N PHE A 83 6.89 -16.10 5.84
CA PHE A 83 7.81 -15.50 6.81
C PHE A 83 7.13 -14.41 7.65
N VAL A 84 6.21 -13.66 7.04
CA VAL A 84 5.50 -12.55 7.67
C VAL A 84 4.01 -12.87 7.69
N ASN A 85 3.62 -13.75 8.62
CA ASN A 85 2.24 -14.10 8.88
C ASN A 85 1.96 -14.08 10.37
N ASN A 86 0.97 -13.30 10.77
CA ASN A 86 0.56 -13.14 12.16
C ASN A 86 1.72 -12.72 13.08
N VAL A 87 2.71 -12.02 12.53
CA VAL A 87 3.86 -11.52 13.29
C VAL A 87 3.41 -10.37 14.17
N THR A 88 3.99 -10.27 15.35
CA THR A 88 3.78 -9.10 16.21
C THR A 88 4.54 -7.92 15.61
N ALA A 89 3.82 -6.82 15.38
CA ALA A 89 4.35 -5.58 14.85
C ALA A 89 3.96 -4.42 15.75
N SER A 90 4.88 -3.47 15.93
CA SER A 90 4.63 -2.22 16.62
C SER A 90 3.98 -1.25 15.64
N LEU A 91 2.69 -0.93 15.85
CA LEU A 91 1.92 0.00 15.04
C LEU A 91 1.99 1.40 15.63
N SER A 92 2.43 2.36 14.82
CA SER A 92 2.26 3.79 15.07
C SER A 92 1.36 4.39 14.00
N ILE A 93 0.35 5.17 14.41
CA ILE A 93 -0.46 5.98 13.51
C ILE A 93 -0.34 7.41 13.98
N THR A 94 -0.11 8.33 13.05
CA THR A 94 -0.17 9.76 13.32
C THR A 94 -0.79 10.48 12.14
N GLY A 95 -1.51 11.56 12.39
CA GLY A 95 -2.00 12.40 11.33
C GLY A 95 -2.99 13.45 11.80
N SER A 96 -3.49 14.22 10.84
CA SER A 96 -4.39 15.33 11.10
C SER A 96 -5.32 15.63 9.94
N ALA A 97 -6.41 16.35 10.24
CA ALA A 97 -7.22 17.05 9.25
C ALA A 97 -7.01 18.57 9.43
N PRO A 98 -6.66 19.31 8.37
CA PRO A 98 -6.42 20.75 8.45
C PRO A 98 -7.70 21.48 8.82
N LYS A 99 -7.61 22.56 9.61
CA LYS A 99 -8.69 23.52 9.94
C LYS A 99 -9.53 23.90 8.69
N GLY A 100 -10.84 24.15 8.87
CA GLY A 100 -11.80 24.37 7.76
C GLY A 100 -12.43 23.17 7.00
N SER A 101 -12.02 21.91 7.21
CA SER A 101 -12.67 20.66 6.76
C SER A 101 -13.79 20.13 7.69
N PRO A 102 -15.05 20.58 7.57
CA PRO A 102 -16.17 20.04 8.36
C PRO A 102 -16.54 18.63 7.93
N VAL A 103 -17.28 17.94 8.79
CA VAL A 103 -17.92 16.68 8.45
C VAL A 103 -19.03 16.92 7.43
N THR A 104 -19.02 16.15 6.34
CA THR A 104 -20.02 16.23 5.28
C THR A 104 -20.99 15.05 5.35
N PRO A 105 -22.30 15.26 5.10
CA PRO A 105 -23.23 14.15 4.92
C PRO A 105 -22.89 13.34 3.67
N ILE A 106 -22.95 12.01 3.79
CA ILE A 106 -22.93 11.10 2.64
C ILE A 106 -24.35 11.07 2.06
N GLY A 107 -24.49 11.32 0.76
CA GLY A 107 -25.78 11.24 0.06
C GLY A 107 -26.80 12.33 0.43
N GLY A 108 -26.35 13.45 1.01
CA GLY A 108 -27.21 14.62 1.27
C GLY A 108 -28.19 14.48 2.45
N SER A 109 -28.25 13.33 3.12
CA SER A 109 -29.15 13.13 4.26
C SER A 109 -28.66 13.85 5.53
N PRO A 110 -29.50 14.64 6.22
CA PRO A 110 -29.13 15.29 7.48
C PRO A 110 -28.98 14.30 8.66
N THR A 111 -29.47 13.07 8.53
CA THR A 111 -29.36 12.01 9.55
C THR A 111 -28.50 10.82 9.09
N GLY A 112 -28.01 10.87 7.84
CA GLY A 112 -27.27 9.78 7.21
C GLY A 112 -25.81 9.69 7.67
N PRO A 113 -25.05 8.75 7.07
CA PRO A 113 -23.64 8.59 7.31
C PRO A 113 -22.87 9.90 7.09
N ARG A 114 -21.83 10.08 7.88
CA ARG A 114 -21.07 11.32 7.99
C ARG A 114 -19.61 11.03 7.74
N THR A 115 -18.94 11.91 7.00
CA THR A 115 -17.53 11.74 6.64
C THR A 115 -16.70 12.93 7.11
N GLN A 116 -15.61 12.65 7.81
CA GLN A 116 -14.51 13.58 8.01
C GLN A 116 -13.54 13.46 6.83
N PRO A 117 -13.45 14.47 5.95
CA PRO A 117 -12.55 14.43 4.81
C PRO A 117 -11.15 14.97 5.15
N ASN A 118 -10.26 14.86 4.16
CA ASN A 118 -8.96 15.52 4.09
C ASN A 118 -8.03 15.14 5.26
N LEU A 119 -8.04 13.87 5.66
CA LEU A 119 -7.12 13.36 6.66
C LEU A 119 -5.79 13.01 5.97
N GLY A 120 -4.71 13.62 6.44
CA GLY A 120 -3.34 13.26 6.07
C GLY A 120 -2.61 12.63 7.25
N GLY A 121 -1.66 11.73 6.99
CA GLY A 121 -0.95 11.05 8.05
C GLY A 121 -0.11 9.86 7.59
N THR A 122 0.31 9.06 8.57
CA THR A 122 1.15 7.90 8.39
C THR A 122 0.67 6.72 9.22
N PHE A 123 0.77 5.51 8.66
CA PHE A 123 0.83 4.25 9.39
C PHE A 123 2.27 3.74 9.31
N THR A 124 2.80 3.24 10.42
CA THR A 124 4.11 2.58 10.45
C THR A 124 3.99 1.29 11.24
N PHE A 125 4.47 0.20 10.64
CA PHE A 125 4.54 -1.13 11.23
C PHE A 125 6.01 -1.56 11.30
N LEU A 126 6.53 -1.68 12.53
CA LEU A 126 7.89 -2.18 12.75
C LEU A 126 7.85 -3.60 13.32
N SER A 127 8.74 -4.47 12.87
CA SER A 127 8.87 -5.81 13.47
C SER A 127 9.29 -5.72 14.93
N THR A 128 8.70 -6.54 15.83
CA THR A 128 9.14 -6.59 17.23
C THR A 128 10.22 -7.64 17.47
N ALA A 129 10.49 -8.49 16.48
CA ALA A 129 11.49 -9.55 16.52
C ALA A 129 12.21 -9.65 15.15
N PRO A 130 13.41 -10.22 15.09
CA PRO A 130 14.08 -10.48 13.81
C PRO A 130 13.25 -11.41 12.91
N ILE A 131 13.30 -11.17 11.61
CA ILE A 131 12.59 -11.98 10.59
C ILE A 131 13.61 -12.45 9.57
N THR A 132 13.66 -13.76 9.38
CA THR A 132 14.57 -14.38 8.41
C THR A 132 13.77 -14.86 7.21
N VAL A 133 14.02 -14.24 6.05
CA VAL A 133 13.40 -14.57 4.77
C VAL A 133 14.36 -15.49 4.00
N GLN A 134 13.90 -16.69 3.64
CA GLN A 134 14.71 -17.71 2.97
C GLN A 134 13.85 -18.54 2.04
N GLY A 135 14.24 -18.74 0.79
CA GLY A 135 13.49 -19.64 -0.09
C GLY A 135 14.04 -19.64 -1.49
N GLN A 136 13.43 -20.44 -2.36
CA GLN A 136 13.87 -20.56 -3.76
C GLN A 136 13.86 -19.22 -4.52
N LEU A 137 12.99 -18.29 -4.12
CA LEU A 137 12.85 -16.95 -4.69
C LEU A 137 13.56 -15.86 -3.88
N PHE A 138 14.14 -16.20 -2.72
CA PHE A 138 14.71 -15.22 -1.79
C PHE A 138 16.14 -15.56 -1.44
N ARG A 139 17.03 -14.57 -1.57
CA ARG A 139 18.32 -14.61 -0.89
C ARG A 139 18.08 -14.64 0.61
N THR A 140 18.68 -15.62 1.30
CA THR A 140 18.67 -15.69 2.77
C THR A 140 19.11 -14.36 3.37
N THR A 141 18.16 -13.68 4.00
CA THR A 141 18.35 -12.35 4.58
C THR A 141 17.64 -12.31 5.93
N THR A 142 18.36 -11.87 6.96
CA THR A 142 17.80 -11.67 8.30
C THR A 142 17.63 -10.18 8.52
N PHE A 143 16.37 -9.77 8.62
CA PHE A 143 15.95 -8.44 9.01
C PHE A 143 15.93 -8.36 10.54
N ALA A 144 16.55 -7.31 11.11
CA ALA A 144 16.61 -7.13 12.55
C ALA A 144 15.21 -6.83 13.15
N ALA A 145 15.08 -6.92 14.47
CA ALA A 145 13.94 -6.30 15.14
C ALA A 145 13.94 -4.79 14.86
N GLY A 146 12.75 -4.21 14.69
CA GLY A 146 12.58 -2.81 14.31
C GLY A 146 12.58 -2.55 12.80
N SER A 147 12.67 -3.59 11.97
CA SER A 147 12.62 -3.45 10.50
C SER A 147 11.23 -2.97 10.04
N ASN A 148 11.18 -2.16 8.99
CA ASN A 148 9.96 -1.57 8.46
C ASN A 148 9.18 -2.63 7.66
N LEU A 149 8.16 -3.22 8.29
CA LEU A 149 7.23 -4.13 7.61
C LEU A 149 6.42 -3.37 6.57
N LEU A 150 5.89 -2.21 6.96
CA LEU A 150 5.14 -1.34 6.06
C LEU A 150 5.07 0.06 6.67
N THR A 151 5.33 1.07 5.85
CA THR A 151 4.95 2.44 6.14
C THR A 151 4.05 2.95 5.03
N ALA A 152 2.87 3.44 5.40
CA ALA A 152 1.88 4.00 4.50
C ALA A 152 1.69 5.48 4.82
N THR A 153 2.05 6.36 3.88
CA THR A 153 1.80 7.80 3.98
C THR A 153 0.60 8.17 3.13
N PHE A 154 -0.30 9.00 3.63
CA PHE A 154 -1.55 9.36 2.94
C PHE A 154 -1.89 10.83 3.13
N SER A 155 -2.58 11.44 2.16
CA SER A 155 -2.90 12.87 2.17
C SER A 155 -4.39 13.21 2.04
N SER A 156 -5.22 12.24 1.63
CA SER A 156 -6.65 12.44 1.34
C SER A 156 -7.52 11.29 1.85
N ALA A 157 -7.26 10.84 3.08
CA ALA A 157 -8.07 9.81 3.71
C ALA A 157 -9.36 10.39 4.31
N THR A 158 -10.30 9.50 4.60
CA THR A 158 -11.61 9.84 5.15
C THR A 158 -11.99 8.90 6.28
N ILE A 159 -12.59 9.44 7.33
CA ILE A 159 -13.27 8.64 8.36
C ILE A 159 -14.77 8.80 8.13
N ALA A 160 -15.47 7.72 7.87
CA ALA A 160 -16.90 7.71 7.60
C ALA A 160 -17.66 6.78 8.55
N GLY A 161 -18.81 7.20 9.04
CA GLY A 161 -19.68 6.36 9.85
C GLY A 161 -21.01 7.04 10.16
N THR A 162 -21.93 6.31 10.79
CA THR A 162 -23.24 6.84 11.17
C THR A 162 -23.15 7.60 12.48
N GLY A 163 -23.80 8.76 12.57
CA GLY A 163 -23.88 9.52 13.82
C GLY A 163 -24.50 8.67 14.95
N GLY A 164 -23.86 8.65 16.13
CA GLY A 164 -24.21 7.77 17.25
C GLY A 164 -23.78 6.31 17.08
N GLY A 165 -23.20 5.94 15.94
CA GLY A 165 -22.74 4.58 15.66
C GLY A 165 -21.53 4.16 16.50
N ASN A 166 -21.39 2.84 16.70
CA ASN A 166 -20.26 2.22 17.42
C ASN A 166 -19.12 1.76 16.49
N SER A 167 -19.24 2.02 15.19
CA SER A 167 -18.21 1.72 14.20
C SER A 167 -18.10 2.82 13.13
N ALA A 168 -16.91 2.91 12.54
CA ALA A 168 -16.60 3.77 11.40
C ALA A 168 -15.58 3.07 10.48
N THR A 169 -15.47 3.55 9.26
CA THR A 169 -14.45 3.14 8.29
C THR A 169 -13.44 4.27 8.16
N PHE A 170 -12.15 3.93 8.18
CA PHE A 170 -11.07 4.85 7.86
C PHE A 170 -10.34 4.34 6.61
N ALA A 171 -10.42 5.10 5.53
CA ALA A 171 -9.94 4.67 4.22
C ALA A 171 -9.27 5.81 3.45
N GLY A 172 -8.32 5.48 2.58
CA GLY A 172 -7.62 6.43 1.72
C GLY A 172 -7.16 5.79 0.43
N THR A 173 -7.10 6.59 -0.65
CA THR A 173 -6.72 6.16 -2.01
C THR A 173 -5.54 6.94 -2.59
N THR A 174 -5.07 7.98 -1.90
CA THR A 174 -3.82 8.67 -2.21
C THR A 174 -2.81 8.25 -1.15
N VAL A 175 -2.16 7.11 -1.40
CA VAL A 175 -1.30 6.43 -0.43
C VAL A 175 0.04 6.06 -1.07
N THR A 176 1.14 6.32 -0.38
CA THR A 176 2.47 5.86 -0.77
C THR A 176 2.99 4.86 0.26
N TYR A 177 3.41 3.70 -0.22
CA TYR A 177 3.96 2.63 0.62
C TYR A 177 5.47 2.55 0.51
N THR A 178 6.10 2.19 1.62
CA THR A 178 7.51 1.79 1.70
C THR A 178 7.64 0.58 2.62
N SER A 179 8.57 -0.32 2.33
CA SER A 179 8.83 -1.52 3.13
C SER A 179 10.28 -1.96 2.94
N ASP A 180 10.86 -2.62 3.93
CA ASP A 180 12.16 -3.29 3.78
C ASP A 180 12.02 -4.65 3.05
N PHE A 181 10.78 -5.13 2.87
CA PHE A 181 10.46 -6.46 2.33
C PHE A 181 9.88 -6.41 0.91
N LEU A 182 9.35 -5.25 0.50
CA LEU A 182 8.57 -5.08 -0.72
C LEU A 182 8.91 -3.74 -1.37
N ASP A 183 9.12 -3.79 -2.68
CA ASP A 183 9.13 -2.60 -3.52
C ASP A 183 7.71 -2.33 -4.05
N PHE A 184 7.29 -1.07 -4.03
CA PHE A 184 5.99 -0.65 -4.51
C PHE A 184 6.16 0.21 -5.75
N GLU A 185 5.34 -0.06 -6.76
CA GLU A 185 5.25 0.83 -7.91
C GLU A 185 4.31 2.00 -7.62
N ASN A 186 4.45 3.06 -8.41
CA ASN A 186 3.46 4.11 -8.45
C ASN A 186 2.18 3.55 -9.09
N GLY A 187 1.17 3.27 -8.26
CA GLY A 187 -0.09 2.65 -8.70
C GLY A 187 -1.28 3.04 -7.83
N SER A 188 -2.41 2.37 -8.04
CA SER A 188 -3.66 2.58 -7.30
C SER A 188 -3.58 2.06 -5.86
N ASN A 189 -2.75 2.69 -5.05
CA ASN A 189 -2.53 2.33 -3.66
C ASN A 189 -3.68 2.82 -2.77
N SER A 190 -4.21 1.94 -1.94
CA SER A 190 -5.30 2.29 -1.03
C SER A 190 -5.27 1.47 0.24
N PHE A 191 -5.82 2.01 1.31
CA PHE A 191 -6.07 1.25 2.53
C PHE A 191 -7.53 1.38 2.93
N THR A 192 -8.01 0.34 3.61
CA THR A 192 -9.32 0.34 4.25
C THR A 192 -9.19 -0.28 5.63
N THR A 193 -9.61 0.46 6.64
CA THR A 193 -9.59 0.01 8.03
C THR A 193 -10.94 0.22 8.68
N THR A 194 -11.24 -0.65 9.63
CA THR A 194 -12.42 -0.57 10.48
C THR A 194 -12.02 0.00 11.83
N LEU A 195 -12.77 0.99 12.28
CA LEU A 195 -12.72 1.55 13.63
C LEU A 195 -13.91 0.96 14.40
N ALA A 196 -13.68 -0.04 15.23
CA ALA A 196 -14.69 -0.69 16.05
C ALA A 196 -14.68 -0.17 17.49
N ASN A 197 -15.75 -0.44 18.25
CA ASN A 197 -15.88 -0.09 19.67
C ASN A 197 -15.66 1.41 19.95
N LEU A 198 -16.25 2.25 19.11
CA LEU A 198 -16.18 3.71 19.25
C LEU A 198 -16.69 4.15 20.62
N THR A 199 -15.81 4.78 21.40
CA THR A 199 -16.11 5.26 22.75
C THR A 199 -15.57 6.68 22.96
N PRO A 200 -16.45 7.69 23.11
CA PRO A 200 -17.89 7.64 22.84
C PRO A 200 -18.19 7.31 21.36
N GLY A 201 -19.43 6.91 21.06
CA GLY A 201 -19.88 6.67 19.69
C GLY A 201 -19.68 7.89 18.78
N LEU A 202 -19.74 7.69 17.46
CA LEU A 202 -19.39 8.72 16.47
C LEU A 202 -20.30 9.95 16.60
N ALA A 203 -19.83 10.99 17.27
CA ALA A 203 -20.62 12.20 17.49
C ALA A 203 -20.24 13.27 16.46
N VAL A 204 -21.28 13.84 15.83
CA VAL A 204 -21.17 14.85 14.78
C VAL A 204 -21.98 16.07 15.18
N THR A 205 -21.42 17.25 14.98
CA THR A 205 -22.13 18.52 15.13
C THR A 205 -22.21 19.18 13.74
N THR A 206 -23.34 19.82 13.43
CA THR A 206 -23.53 20.53 12.16
C THR A 206 -22.38 21.50 11.91
N ASN A 207 -21.79 21.45 10.72
CA ASN A 207 -20.63 22.27 10.31
C ASN A 207 -19.37 22.11 11.18
N ALA A 208 -19.25 21.03 11.95
CA ALA A 208 -18.10 20.75 12.80
C ALA A 208 -17.30 19.53 12.31
N ALA A 209 -16.10 19.38 12.86
CA ALA A 209 -15.32 18.14 12.73
C ALA A 209 -15.90 17.02 13.62
N LEU A 210 -15.44 15.78 13.40
CA LEU A 210 -15.75 14.66 14.32
C LEU A 210 -15.29 15.01 15.74
N ARG A 211 -16.12 14.68 16.74
CA ARG A 211 -15.72 14.79 18.15
C ARG A 211 -14.67 13.73 18.48
N ALA A 212 -13.92 13.96 19.56
CA ALA A 212 -12.93 13.01 20.02
C ALA A 212 -13.57 11.66 20.36
N PHE A 213 -12.93 10.58 19.93
CA PHE A 213 -13.32 9.21 20.23
C PHE A 213 -12.11 8.29 20.31
N ARG A 214 -12.29 7.14 20.94
CA ARG A 214 -11.36 6.03 20.91
C ARG A 214 -11.97 4.86 20.15
N ALA A 215 -11.15 4.09 19.47
CA ALA A 215 -11.58 2.94 18.69
C ALA A 215 -10.53 1.83 18.73
N ARG A 216 -10.95 0.63 18.36
CA ARG A 216 -10.08 -0.48 17.97
C ARG A 216 -9.93 -0.49 16.45
N ILE A 217 -8.70 -0.43 15.96
CA ILE A 217 -8.38 -0.41 14.53
C ILE A 217 -7.84 -1.75 14.03
N GLY A 218 -8.29 -2.16 12.86
CA GLY A 218 -7.75 -3.25 12.06
C GLY A 218 -8.14 -3.04 10.59
N GLY A 219 -7.39 -3.62 9.66
CA GLY A 219 -7.70 -3.42 8.24
C GLY A 219 -6.71 -4.03 7.28
N SER A 220 -6.76 -3.53 6.05
CA SER A 220 -6.00 -4.02 4.92
C SER A 220 -5.41 -2.91 4.08
N PHE A 221 -4.33 -3.27 3.38
CA PHE A 221 -3.63 -2.43 2.42
C PHE A 221 -3.68 -3.10 1.05
N ASN A 222 -3.99 -2.30 0.04
CA ASN A 222 -4.08 -2.70 -1.35
C ASN A 222 -3.05 -1.90 -2.13
N ALA A 223 -2.33 -2.58 -3.00
CA ALA A 223 -1.35 -1.97 -3.88
C ALA A 223 -1.36 -2.69 -5.22
N GLN A 224 -0.89 -1.97 -6.22
CA GLN A 224 -0.29 -2.60 -7.39
C GLN A 224 1.19 -2.78 -7.06
N TYR A 225 1.70 -4.00 -7.18
CA TYR A 225 3.09 -4.32 -6.91
C TYR A 225 3.63 -5.12 -8.09
N VAL A 226 4.90 -4.90 -8.41
CA VAL A 226 5.67 -5.82 -9.24
C VAL A 226 6.43 -6.74 -8.30
N PRO A 227 6.32 -8.07 -8.45
CA PRO A 227 7.21 -9.00 -7.77
C PRO A 227 8.63 -8.50 -7.94
N VAL A 228 9.37 -8.30 -6.84
CA VAL A 228 10.82 -8.14 -6.93
C VAL A 228 11.32 -9.45 -7.51
N ALA A 229 11.46 -9.49 -8.84
CA ALA A 229 12.28 -10.47 -9.51
C ALA A 229 13.69 -10.16 -9.00
N SER A 230 14.05 -10.84 -7.91
CA SER A 230 15.36 -10.91 -7.29
C SER A 230 16.40 -10.52 -8.32
N ASN A 231 16.96 -9.30 -8.23
CA ASN A 231 17.91 -8.72 -9.18
C ASN A 231 17.92 -9.52 -10.48
N ALA A 232 17.03 -9.21 -11.43
CA ALA A 232 17.02 -9.85 -12.74
C ALA A 232 18.35 -9.54 -13.44
N VAL A 233 19.41 -10.22 -12.98
CA VAL A 233 20.58 -10.58 -13.73
C VAL A 233 19.94 -11.19 -14.96
N PRO A 234 20.21 -10.64 -16.16
CA PRO A 234 19.69 -11.23 -17.38
C PRO A 234 19.95 -12.74 -17.27
N GLU A 235 18.93 -13.56 -17.49
CA GLU A 235 19.12 -15.00 -17.27
C GLU A 235 20.33 -15.48 -18.07
N PRO A 236 21.04 -16.55 -17.66
CA PRO A 236 22.23 -17.04 -18.36
C PRO A 236 22.03 -17.17 -19.89
N ALA A 237 20.80 -17.43 -20.32
CA ALA A 237 20.38 -17.43 -21.71
C ALA A 237 20.52 -16.07 -22.42
N THR A 238 20.20 -14.95 -21.77
CA THR A 238 20.34 -13.59 -22.32
C THR A 238 21.81 -13.21 -22.47
N TRP A 239 22.66 -13.57 -21.50
CA TRP A 239 24.12 -13.40 -21.63
C TRP A 239 24.66 -14.27 -22.76
N ALA A 240 24.20 -15.51 -22.84
CA ALA A 240 24.59 -16.41 -23.93
C ALA A 240 24.17 -15.86 -25.29
N LEU A 241 22.97 -15.28 -25.43
CA LEU A 241 22.52 -14.64 -26.67
C LEU A 241 23.34 -13.40 -27.03
N LEU A 242 23.68 -12.54 -26.05
CA LEU A 242 24.55 -11.39 -26.26
C LEU A 242 25.96 -11.81 -26.69
N LEU A 243 26.55 -12.77 -25.99
CA LEU A 243 27.87 -13.32 -26.30
C LEU A 243 27.88 -14.03 -27.65
N THR A 244 26.82 -14.78 -27.96
CA THR A 244 26.66 -15.43 -29.27
C THR A 244 26.50 -14.40 -30.38
N GLY A 245 25.70 -13.35 -30.17
CA GLY A 245 25.55 -12.24 -31.10
C GLY A 245 26.87 -11.53 -31.37
N PHE A 246 27.60 -11.13 -30.33
CA PHE A 246 28.92 -10.52 -30.49
C PHE A 246 29.95 -11.47 -31.12
N GLY A 247 29.90 -12.76 -30.78
CA GLY A 247 30.74 -13.79 -31.38
C GLY A 247 30.51 -13.93 -32.87
N LEU A 248 29.25 -14.01 -33.32
CA LEU A 248 28.87 -14.09 -34.73
C LEU A 248 29.31 -12.85 -35.52
N VAL A 249 29.13 -11.65 -34.95
CA VAL A 249 29.60 -10.40 -35.57
C VAL A 249 31.13 -10.40 -35.70
N GLY A 250 31.87 -10.83 -34.67
CA GLY A 250 33.32 -10.95 -34.71
C GLY A 250 33.82 -11.94 -35.77
N VAL A 251 33.16 -13.10 -35.90
CA VAL A 251 33.45 -14.09 -36.95
C VAL A 251 33.18 -13.53 -38.34
N ALA A 252 32.05 -12.84 -38.53
CA ALA A 252 31.70 -12.21 -39.80
C ALA A 252 32.73 -11.13 -40.21
N MET A 253 33.23 -10.33 -39.27
CA MET A 253 34.29 -9.35 -39.53
C MET A 253 35.63 -10.00 -39.90
N ARG A 254 36.01 -11.12 -39.25
CA ARG A 254 37.25 -11.84 -39.58
C ARG A 254 37.22 -12.47 -40.97
N ARG A 255 36.07 -12.98 -41.43
CA ARG A 255 35.92 -13.56 -42.78
C ARG A 255 36.03 -12.54 -43.92
N ARG A 256 35.85 -11.25 -43.65
CA ARG A 256 35.97 -10.19 -44.67
C ARG A 256 37.42 -9.78 -44.99
N LYS A 257 38.44 -10.30 -44.30
CA LYS A 257 39.85 -9.91 -44.51
C LYS A 257 40.63 -10.72 -45.55
N THR A 258 39.99 -11.59 -46.33
CA THR A 258 40.66 -12.39 -47.36
C THR A 258 40.13 -12.08 -48.76
N VAL A 259 40.40 -10.88 -49.27
CA VAL A 259 40.79 -10.62 -50.69
C VAL A 259 41.49 -9.26 -50.75
N VAL A 260 42.81 -9.22 -50.57
CA VAL A 260 43.69 -8.32 -51.35
C VAL A 260 44.93 -9.16 -51.67
N ALA A 261 44.96 -9.69 -52.88
CA ALA A 261 46.13 -10.28 -53.51
C ALA A 261 46.25 -9.71 -54.92
N ALA A 262 47.47 -9.24 -55.23
CA ALA A 262 48.00 -8.65 -56.46
C ALA A 262 47.52 -7.24 -56.80
#